data_AF-A0A0L6CGY1-F1
#
_entry.id   AF-A0A0L6CGY1-F1
#
_cell.length_a   1.000
_cell.length_b   1.000
_cell.length_c   1.000
_cell.angle_alpha   90.00
_cell.angle_beta   90.00
_cell.angle_gamma   90.00
#
_symmetry.space_group_name_H-M   'P 1'
#
loop_
_entity.id
_entity.type
_entity.pdbx_description
1 polymer ?
#
loop_
_entity_poly.entity_id
_entity_poly.type
_entity_poly.pdbx_seq_one_letter_code
_entity_poly.pdbx_strand_id
1 'polypeptide(L)'
;MCDSSGSTAILRAGMPVKPLGTQTATGLGYDKDVSVDITVSKPTIDSSSTDSYFPGDGMVAITFPVTIKHKTGDYYIPSPQQFGLVDDQDNVCDRDYGTITPRSKQIQIESLKNGASASGLVTFAVPAGADYKKYAVVWKDEGGGKAALAWAAS
;
A
#
# COMPACT_ATOMS: atom_id res chain seq x y z
N MET A 1 -13.54 11.45 -6.34
CA MET A 1 -13.24 10.02 -6.60
C MET A 1 -11.76 9.89 -6.90
N CYS A 2 -11.18 8.72 -6.70
CA CYS A 2 -9.83 8.45 -7.19
C CYS A 2 -9.85 8.23 -8.71
N ASP A 3 -8.81 8.65 -9.43
CA ASP A 3 -8.74 8.54 -10.89
C ASP A 3 -7.29 8.31 -11.38
N SER A 4 -6.65 7.25 -10.86
CA SER A 4 -5.33 6.83 -11.32
C SER A 4 -5.44 5.81 -12.46
N SER A 5 -4.84 6.12 -13.60
CA SER A 5 -4.69 5.20 -14.75
C SER A 5 -3.27 4.61 -14.87
N GLY A 6 -2.49 4.62 -13.78
CA GLY A 6 -1.07 4.24 -13.80
C GLY A 6 -0.83 2.74 -14.06
N SER A 7 0.30 2.40 -14.70
CA SER A 7 0.71 1.01 -15.00
C SER A 7 0.97 0.13 -13.77
N THR A 8 1.02 0.72 -12.57
CA THR A 8 1.17 0.01 -11.30
C THR A 8 -0.13 -0.10 -10.51
N ALA A 9 -1.28 0.20 -11.13
CA ALA A 9 -2.59 0.09 -10.50
C ALA A 9 -2.82 -1.31 -9.92
N ILE A 10 -3.41 -1.35 -8.72
CA ILE A 10 -3.77 -2.59 -8.04
C ILE A 10 -5.27 -2.59 -7.84
N LEU A 11 -5.95 -3.50 -8.53
CA LEU A 11 -7.39 -3.67 -8.42
C LEU A 11 -7.71 -4.49 -7.18
N ARG A 12 -8.65 -4.03 -6.34
CA ARG A 12 -9.13 -4.85 -5.21
C ARG A 12 -9.80 -6.13 -5.70
N ALA A 13 -10.51 -6.08 -6.84
CA ALA A 13 -11.10 -7.24 -7.50
C ALA A 13 -11.95 -8.13 -6.57
N GLY A 14 -12.72 -7.50 -5.67
CA GLY A 14 -13.58 -8.20 -4.71
C GLY A 14 -12.87 -8.76 -3.48
N MET A 15 -11.56 -8.52 -3.31
CA MET A 15 -10.80 -8.97 -2.14
C MET A 15 -11.47 -8.49 -0.84
N PRO A 16 -11.79 -9.41 0.10
CA PRO A 16 -12.38 -9.03 1.38
C PRO A 16 -11.49 -8.07 2.17
N VAL A 17 -12.12 -6.99 2.65
CA VAL A 17 -11.45 -5.95 3.44
C VAL A 17 -11.47 -6.34 4.92
N LYS A 18 -10.30 -6.37 5.56
CA LYS A 18 -10.18 -6.55 7.01
C LYS A 18 -9.85 -5.24 7.71
N PRO A 19 -10.01 -5.11 9.03
CA PRO A 19 -9.50 -3.96 9.76
C PRO A 19 -7.98 -3.81 9.60
N LEU A 20 -7.47 -2.59 9.83
CA LEU A 20 -6.03 -2.33 9.96
C LEU A 20 -5.37 -3.29 10.94
N GLY A 21 -4.09 -3.61 10.70
CA GLY A 21 -3.33 -4.56 11.48
C GLY A 21 -2.60 -5.58 10.61
N THR A 22 -2.18 -6.68 11.23
CA THR A 22 -1.38 -7.71 10.58
C THR A 22 -2.24 -8.71 9.82
N GLN A 23 -1.85 -9.03 8.59
CA GLN A 23 -2.33 -10.18 7.84
C GLN A 23 -1.13 -10.96 7.28
N THR A 24 -1.27 -12.28 7.19
CA THR A 24 -0.24 -13.15 6.61
C THR A 24 -0.56 -13.43 5.15
N ALA A 25 0.45 -13.29 4.29
CA ALA A 25 0.43 -13.74 2.91
C ALA A 25 1.34 -14.97 2.76
N THR A 26 0.94 -15.94 1.96
CA THR A 26 1.64 -17.23 1.78
C THR A 26 1.63 -17.64 0.32
N GLY A 27 2.59 -18.47 -0.08
CA GLY A 27 2.65 -19.02 -1.43
C GLY A 27 2.97 -17.95 -2.46
N LEU A 28 3.99 -17.13 -2.16
CA LEU A 28 4.30 -15.90 -2.89
C LEU A 28 5.36 -16.12 -3.97
N GLY A 29 5.28 -15.31 -5.03
CA GLY A 29 6.19 -15.36 -6.17
C GLY A 29 6.20 -16.75 -6.81
N TYR A 30 7.41 -17.27 -7.05
CA TYR A 30 7.63 -18.61 -7.61
C TYR A 30 7.88 -19.67 -6.53
N ASP A 31 7.99 -19.28 -5.26
CA ASP A 31 8.27 -20.18 -4.14
C ASP A 31 7.05 -20.28 -3.22
N LYS A 32 6.37 -21.42 -3.32
CA LYS A 32 5.18 -21.72 -2.52
C LYS A 32 5.43 -21.75 -1.01
N ASP A 33 6.69 -21.83 -0.57
CA ASP A 33 7.06 -21.90 0.84
C ASP A 33 7.30 -20.50 1.44
N VAL A 34 7.26 -19.44 0.62
CA VAL A 34 7.40 -18.05 1.08
C VAL A 34 6.15 -17.60 1.85
N SER A 35 6.36 -17.06 3.04
CA SER A 35 5.33 -16.42 3.86
C SER A 35 5.81 -15.13 4.47
N VAL A 36 4.93 -14.12 4.50
CA VAL A 36 5.19 -12.83 5.14
C VAL A 36 4.02 -12.38 5.99
N ASP A 37 4.32 -11.73 7.11
CA ASP A 37 3.34 -10.97 7.88
C ASP A 37 3.41 -9.49 7.43
N ILE A 38 2.28 -8.95 6.96
CA ILE A 38 2.15 -7.57 6.50
C ILE A 38 1.25 -6.82 7.46
N THR A 39 1.77 -5.75 8.05
CA THR A 39 1.04 -4.88 8.97
C THR A 39 0.82 -3.53 8.32
N VAL A 40 -0.44 -3.11 8.26
CA VAL A 40 -0.84 -1.74 7.87
C VAL A 40 -1.37 -1.03 9.11
N SER A 41 -0.78 0.09 9.46
CA SER A 41 -1.14 0.87 10.64
C SER A 41 -2.03 2.06 10.30
N LYS A 42 -2.60 2.69 11.33
CA LYS A 42 -3.44 3.88 11.20
C LYS A 42 -2.71 4.97 10.39
N PRO A 43 -3.37 5.59 9.40
CA PRO A 43 -2.73 6.61 8.60
C PRO A 43 -2.70 7.98 9.28
N THR A 44 -1.86 8.84 8.74
CA THR A 44 -1.92 10.29 8.90
C THR A 44 -2.45 10.93 7.62
N ILE A 45 -3.17 12.04 7.74
CA ILE A 45 -3.66 12.82 6.60
C ILE A 45 -2.98 14.18 6.63
N ASP A 46 -2.39 14.55 5.50
CA ASP A 46 -1.76 15.85 5.29
C ASP A 46 -2.52 16.62 4.20
N SER A 47 -3.18 17.71 4.63
CA SER A 47 -3.89 18.65 3.76
C SER A 47 -3.12 19.96 3.54
N SER A 48 -1.86 20.02 3.96
CA SER A 48 -1.04 21.23 3.89
C SER A 48 -0.24 21.36 2.59
N SER A 49 -0.15 20.29 1.79
CA SER A 49 0.53 20.36 0.50
C SER A 49 -0.14 21.41 -0.39
N THR A 50 0.67 22.35 -0.87
CA THR A 50 0.29 23.33 -1.88
C THR A 50 0.87 22.99 -3.25
N ASP A 51 1.43 21.77 -3.41
CA ASP A 51 2.00 21.32 -4.66
C ASP A 51 0.88 20.95 -5.64
N SER A 52 0.83 21.65 -6.77
CA SER A 52 -0.16 21.42 -7.83
C SER A 52 0.08 20.14 -8.63
N TYR A 53 1.24 19.48 -8.46
CA TYR A 53 1.56 18.22 -9.11
C TYR A 53 1.11 16.99 -8.31
N PHE A 54 1.45 16.92 -7.02
CA PHE A 54 0.98 15.85 -6.12
C PHE A 54 0.87 16.37 -4.67
N PRO A 55 -0.25 16.17 -3.97
CA PRO A 55 -1.41 15.34 -4.33
C PRO A 55 -2.33 15.98 -5.37
N GLY A 56 -2.08 17.24 -5.76
CA GLY A 56 -2.86 17.97 -6.75
C GLY A 56 -4.03 18.74 -6.14
N ASP A 57 -4.66 19.57 -6.96
CA ASP A 57 -5.76 20.44 -6.53
C ASP A 57 -6.96 19.64 -6.00
N GLY A 58 -7.48 20.03 -4.83
CA GLY A 58 -8.64 19.37 -4.21
C GLY A 58 -8.34 18.00 -3.58
N MET A 59 -7.08 17.60 -3.53
CA MET A 59 -6.63 16.32 -2.96
C MET A 59 -5.83 16.54 -1.67
N VAL A 60 -5.74 15.49 -0.86
CA VAL A 60 -4.88 15.42 0.33
C VAL A 60 -4.01 14.17 0.27
N ALA A 61 -2.89 14.17 0.97
CA ALA A 61 -2.04 12.99 1.09
C ALA A 61 -2.47 12.16 2.30
N ILE A 62 -2.72 10.86 2.10
CA ILE A 62 -2.95 9.89 3.17
C ILE A 62 -1.76 8.92 3.23
N THR A 63 -1.11 8.84 4.39
CA THR A 63 0.16 8.12 4.59
C THR A 63 -0.01 7.01 5.60
N PHE A 64 0.28 5.77 5.21
CA PHE A 64 0.20 4.57 6.04
C PHE A 64 1.60 4.09 6.45
N PRO A 65 1.86 3.90 7.74
CA PRO A 65 2.99 3.10 8.20
C PRO A 65 2.75 1.62 7.91
N VAL A 66 3.72 0.99 7.25
CA VAL A 66 3.67 -0.43 6.90
C VAL A 66 4.90 -1.16 7.40
N THR A 67 4.72 -2.42 7.80
CA THR A 67 5.79 -3.34 8.17
C THR A 67 5.56 -4.66 7.47
N ILE A 68 6.61 -5.20 6.84
CA ILE A 68 6.62 -6.56 6.29
C ILE A 68 7.68 -7.37 7.03
N LYS A 69 7.28 -8.52 7.58
CA LYS A 69 8.16 -9.47 8.24
C LYS A 69 8.20 -10.79 7.46
N HIS A 70 9.38 -11.22 7.07
CA HIS A 70 9.58 -12.49 6.40
C HIS A 70 9.54 -13.65 7.41
N LYS A 71 8.76 -14.70 7.13
CA LYS A 71 8.47 -15.80 8.07
C LYS A 71 9.06 -17.14 7.65
N THR A 72 8.88 -17.51 6.39
CA THR A 72 9.36 -18.78 5.82
C THR A 72 9.71 -18.55 4.36
N GLY A 73 10.58 -19.41 3.80
CA GLY A 73 11.20 -19.23 2.49
C GLY A 73 12.64 -18.73 2.58
N ASP A 74 13.34 -18.72 1.44
CA ASP A 74 14.74 -18.33 1.36
C ASP A 74 14.94 -16.83 1.56
N TYR A 75 14.16 -16.02 0.83
CA TYR A 75 14.14 -14.58 0.95
C TYR A 75 12.81 -13.97 0.50
N TYR A 76 12.57 -12.71 0.87
CA TYR A 76 11.46 -11.92 0.37
C TYR A 76 11.92 -10.49 0.07
N ILE A 77 11.40 -9.88 -1.01
CA ILE A 77 11.73 -8.51 -1.41
C ILE A 77 10.48 -7.63 -1.27
N PRO A 78 10.39 -6.77 -0.24
CA PRO A 78 9.32 -5.80 -0.13
C PRO A 78 9.51 -4.68 -1.16
N SER A 79 8.39 -4.09 -1.60
CA SER A 79 8.42 -2.91 -2.46
C SER A 79 7.21 -2.02 -2.18
N PRO A 80 7.37 -0.69 -2.24
CA PRO A 80 6.22 0.21 -2.15
C PRO A 80 5.25 -0.01 -3.32
N GLN A 81 5.68 -0.66 -4.42
CA GLN A 81 4.84 -0.98 -5.60
C GLN A 81 3.87 -2.14 -5.37
N GLN A 82 4.05 -2.86 -4.27
CA GLN A 82 3.11 -3.89 -3.88
C GLN A 82 1.88 -3.33 -3.17
N PHE A 83 1.90 -2.03 -2.79
CA PHE A 83 0.79 -1.38 -2.10
C PHE A 83 0.03 -0.43 -3.03
N GLY A 84 -1.29 -0.42 -2.86
CA GLY A 84 -2.23 0.48 -3.53
C GLY A 84 -3.29 0.96 -2.56
N LEU A 85 -4.07 1.94 -3.00
CA LEU A 85 -5.26 2.40 -2.30
C LEU A 85 -6.40 2.48 -3.32
N VAL A 86 -7.59 2.03 -2.92
CA VAL A 86 -8.81 2.16 -3.71
C VAL A 86 -9.89 2.89 -2.92
N ASP A 87 -10.75 3.62 -3.63
CA ASP A 87 -11.96 4.22 -3.05
C ASP A 87 -13.12 3.23 -2.93
N ASP A 88 -14.30 3.72 -2.55
CA ASP A 88 -15.50 2.91 -2.29
C ASP A 88 -16.11 2.28 -3.56
N GLN A 89 -15.64 2.71 -4.73
CA GLN A 89 -16.04 2.21 -6.05
C GLN A 89 -14.94 1.35 -6.69
N ASP A 90 -13.89 1.00 -5.93
CA ASP A 90 -12.68 0.32 -6.41
C ASP A 90 -11.86 1.13 -7.43
N ASN A 91 -12.04 2.46 -7.52
CA ASN A 91 -11.15 3.29 -8.32
C ASN A 91 -9.79 3.41 -7.63
N VAL A 92 -8.72 3.34 -8.40
CA VAL A 92 -7.35 3.35 -7.88
C VAL A 92 -6.91 4.77 -7.59
N CYS A 93 -6.36 5.00 -6.40
CA CYS A 93 -5.80 6.28 -5.98
C CYS A 93 -4.32 6.39 -6.36
N ASP A 94 -3.90 7.60 -6.73
CA ASP A 94 -2.51 7.85 -7.10
C ASP A 94 -1.58 7.69 -5.92
N ARG A 95 -0.44 7.05 -6.15
CA ARG A 95 0.61 6.86 -5.15
C ARG A 95 1.67 7.94 -5.27
N ASP A 96 2.19 8.35 -4.12
CA ASP A 96 3.36 9.21 -4.02
C ASP A 96 4.67 8.50 -4.41
N TYR A 97 5.48 9.16 -5.24
CA TYR A 97 6.78 8.65 -5.73
C TYR A 97 8.00 9.38 -5.14
N GLY A 98 7.80 10.14 -4.07
CA GLY A 98 8.85 10.87 -3.39
C GLY A 98 8.56 12.36 -3.20
N THR A 99 7.37 12.84 -3.59
CA THR A 99 6.97 14.24 -3.49
C THR A 99 6.65 14.61 -2.05
N ILE A 100 5.82 13.82 -1.38
CA ILE A 100 5.42 14.08 0.02
C ILE A 100 6.28 13.26 0.99
N THR A 101 6.48 12.00 0.67
CA THR A 101 7.20 11.03 1.48
C THR A 101 8.54 10.75 0.83
N PRO A 102 9.65 11.24 1.40
CA PRO A 102 10.98 11.02 0.85
C PRO A 102 11.22 9.53 0.60
N ARG A 103 11.89 9.19 -0.51
CA ARG A 103 12.16 7.78 -0.87
C ARG A 103 12.87 7.00 0.24
N SER A 104 13.69 7.65 1.07
CA SER A 104 14.37 7.06 2.23
C SER A 104 13.44 6.71 3.40
N LYS A 105 12.21 7.24 3.42
CA LYS A 105 11.17 6.95 4.41
C LYS A 105 10.14 5.93 3.90
N GLN A 106 10.12 5.67 2.59
CA GLN A 106 9.30 4.61 2.02
C GLN A 106 9.84 3.24 2.43
N ILE A 107 9.03 2.19 2.27
CA ILE A 107 9.54 0.82 2.45
C ILE A 107 10.65 0.57 1.42
N GLN A 108 11.82 0.11 1.88
CA GLN A 108 12.99 -0.06 1.01
C GLN A 108 12.93 -1.40 0.28
N ILE A 109 13.48 -1.42 -0.94
CA ILE A 109 13.61 -2.65 -1.73
C ILE A 109 14.91 -3.33 -1.31
N GLU A 110 14.79 -4.38 -0.50
CA GLU A 110 15.92 -5.13 0.03
C GLU A 110 15.58 -6.62 0.20
N SER A 111 16.59 -7.49 0.22
CA SER A 111 16.36 -8.92 0.46
C SER A 111 16.21 -9.18 1.96
N LEU A 112 15.01 -9.54 2.39
CA LEU A 112 14.73 -9.95 3.77
C LEU A 112 15.01 -11.44 3.92
N LYS A 113 15.92 -11.78 4.83
CA LYS A 113 16.10 -13.16 5.31
C LYS A 113 14.97 -13.57 6.26
N ASN A 114 14.82 -14.87 6.50
CA ASN A 114 13.84 -15.38 7.44
C ASN A 114 13.96 -14.67 8.81
N GLY A 115 12.84 -14.17 9.32
CA GLY A 115 12.74 -13.46 10.60
C GLY A 115 13.03 -11.96 10.50
N ALA A 116 13.65 -11.49 9.42
CA ALA A 116 13.91 -10.07 9.18
C ALA A 116 12.62 -9.30 8.88
N SER A 117 12.66 -7.97 9.03
CA SER A 117 11.53 -7.10 8.77
C SER A 117 11.98 -5.80 8.13
N ALA A 118 11.19 -5.31 7.17
CA ALA A 118 11.29 -3.97 6.63
C ALA A 118 10.10 -3.14 7.11
N SER A 119 10.32 -1.86 7.39
CA SER A 119 9.25 -0.91 7.69
C SER A 119 9.43 0.37 6.90
N GLY A 120 8.34 1.05 6.61
CA GLY A 120 8.36 2.33 5.92
C GLY A 120 6.97 2.89 5.75
N LEU A 121 6.87 3.89 4.88
CA LEU A 121 5.62 4.60 4.59
C LEU A 121 5.16 4.33 3.15
N VAL A 122 3.85 4.27 2.96
CA VAL A 122 3.20 4.33 1.65
C VAL A 122 2.15 5.43 1.67
N THR A 123 2.14 6.26 0.63
CA THR A 123 1.38 7.51 0.60
C THR A 123 0.58 7.61 -0.68
N PHE A 124 -0.65 8.09 -0.58
CA PHE A 124 -1.58 8.18 -1.70
C PHE A 124 -2.29 9.53 -1.71
N ALA A 125 -2.65 10.02 -2.90
CA ALA A 125 -3.52 11.17 -3.07
C ALA A 125 -4.99 10.71 -3.00
N VAL A 126 -5.79 11.37 -2.18
CA VAL A 126 -7.23 11.12 -2.06
C VAL A 126 -8.02 12.43 -2.08
N PRO A 127 -9.28 12.43 -2.56
CA PRO A 127 -10.11 13.63 -2.55
C PRO A 127 -10.28 14.19 -1.14
N ALA A 128 -10.09 15.49 -0.97
CA ALA A 128 -10.28 16.15 0.31
C ALA A 128 -11.73 15.97 0.80
N GLY A 129 -11.89 15.60 2.08
CA GLY A 129 -13.20 15.46 2.72
C GLY A 129 -13.97 14.18 2.36
N ALA A 130 -13.38 13.25 1.62
CA ALA A 130 -13.99 11.94 1.37
C ALA A 130 -14.09 11.09 2.66
N ASP A 131 -15.04 10.15 2.68
CA ASP A 131 -15.18 9.18 3.78
C ASP A 131 -14.18 8.04 3.63
N TYR A 132 -12.96 8.24 4.13
CA TYR A 132 -11.87 7.27 4.02
C TYR A 132 -12.17 5.91 4.70
N LYS A 133 -13.20 5.81 5.54
CA LYS A 133 -13.63 4.52 6.12
C LYS A 133 -14.10 3.53 5.07
N LYS A 134 -14.50 4.01 3.90
CA LYS A 134 -14.93 3.19 2.78
C LYS A 134 -13.80 2.81 1.82
N TYR A 135 -12.61 3.39 2.03
CA TYR A 135 -11.44 3.13 1.21
C TYR A 135 -10.71 1.88 1.71
N ALA A 136 -9.93 1.26 0.84
CA ALA A 136 -9.14 0.09 1.20
C ALA A 136 -7.69 0.22 0.73
N VAL A 137 -6.75 -0.01 1.65
CA VAL A 137 -5.35 -0.29 1.29
C VAL A 137 -5.31 -1.71 0.75
N VAL A 138 -4.72 -1.89 -0.42
CA VAL A 138 -4.57 -3.19 -1.06
C VAL A 138 -3.10 -3.56 -1.19
N TRP A 139 -2.80 -4.84 -1.08
CA TRP A 139 -1.48 -5.38 -1.33
C TRP A 139 -1.53 -6.49 -2.37
N LYS A 140 -0.52 -6.55 -3.24
CA LYS A 140 -0.34 -7.60 -4.24
C LYS A 140 0.99 -8.31 -4.09
N ASP A 141 1.00 -9.56 -4.53
CA ASP A 141 2.24 -10.30 -4.77
C ASP A 141 2.92 -9.86 -6.09
N GLU A 142 4.14 -10.32 -6.32
CA GLU A 142 4.87 -10.13 -7.57
C GLU A 142 4.08 -10.66 -8.78
N GLY A 143 4.14 -9.94 -9.91
CA GLY A 143 3.50 -10.35 -11.17
C GLY A 143 1.99 -10.13 -11.27
N GLY A 144 1.31 -9.66 -10.21
CA GLY A 144 -0.13 -9.40 -10.22
C GLY A 144 -0.54 -7.94 -10.51
N GLY A 145 -1.75 -7.75 -11.03
CA GLY A 145 -2.49 -6.47 -11.04
C GLY A 145 -3.69 -6.46 -10.07
N LYS A 146 -3.91 -7.57 -9.36
CA LYS A 146 -5.02 -7.77 -8.42
C LYS A 146 -4.49 -7.90 -7.00
N ALA A 147 -5.28 -7.45 -6.05
CA ALA A 147 -4.96 -7.56 -4.63
C ALA A 147 -4.99 -9.02 -4.16
N ALA A 148 -4.01 -9.39 -3.34
CA ALA A 148 -4.00 -10.62 -2.55
C ALA A 148 -4.49 -10.37 -1.11
N LEU A 149 -4.34 -9.14 -0.60
CA LEU A 149 -4.81 -8.70 0.71
C LEU A 149 -5.42 -7.31 0.63
N ALA A 150 -6.36 -7.02 1.53
CA ALA A 150 -6.98 -5.70 1.66
C ALA A 150 -7.27 -5.34 3.14
N TRP A 151 -7.08 -4.07 3.46
CA TRP A 151 -7.35 -3.48 4.77
C TRP A 151 -8.22 -2.23 4.64
N ALA A 152 -9.12 -1.98 5.57
CA ALA A 152 -9.85 -0.72 5.66
C ALA A 152 -8.86 0.42 5.90
N ALA A 153 -9.08 1.57 5.28
CA ALA A 153 -8.15 2.70 5.37
C ALA A 153 -8.26 3.50 6.68
N SER A 154 -9.28 3.28 7.52
CA SER A 154 -9.42 3.94 8.84
C SER A 154 -10.34 3.21 9.80
#